data_AF-G9ZVG2-F1
#
_entry.id   AF-G9ZVG2-F1
#
_cell.length_a   1.000
_cell.length_b   1.000
_cell.length_c   1.000
_cell.angle_alpha   90.00
_cell.angle_beta   90.00
_cell.angle_gamma   90.00
#
_symmetry.space_group_name_H-M   'P 1'
#
loop_
_entity.id
_entity.type
_entity.pdbx_description
1 polymer ?
#
loop_
_entity_poly.entity_id
_entity_poly.type
_entity_poly.pdbx_seq_one_letter_code
_entity_poly.pdbx_strand_id
1 'polypeptide(L)'
;MALSLAWDAARDAAAAEHWGPHRTLLFQDGPAMALADADAACWAEAVDRMAGLETLSGLSLCLRLLALVDLLARARWMRGLYAISAEGIELHPALLTAAATEGLDAAGRFDETGMKRLLSHRIAGTPADRGDKAG
;
A
#
# COMPACT_ATOMS: atom_id res chain seq x y z
N MET A 1 1.54 10.17 -4.86
CA MET A 1 2.03 10.84 -3.63
C MET A 1 1.25 10.44 -2.38
N ALA A 2 -0.08 10.57 -2.33
CA ALA A 2 -0.87 10.23 -1.13
C ALA A 2 -0.61 8.83 -0.55
N LEU A 3 -0.46 7.81 -1.41
CA LEU A 3 -0.18 6.44 -0.94
C LEU A 3 1.23 6.27 -0.34
N SER A 4 2.22 7.02 -0.82
CA SER A 4 3.57 7.00 -0.21
C SER A 4 3.51 7.60 1.20
N LEU A 5 2.86 8.76 1.34
CA LEU A 5 2.68 9.41 2.64
C LEU A 5 1.86 8.54 3.61
N ALA A 6 0.83 7.87 3.10
CA ALA A 6 0.04 6.91 3.89
C ALA A 6 0.88 5.74 4.39
N TRP A 7 1.75 5.21 3.52
CA TRP A 7 2.67 4.13 3.86
C TRP A 7 3.66 4.58 4.95
N ASP A 8 4.31 5.73 4.76
CA ASP A 8 5.27 6.26 5.73
C ASP A 8 4.60 6.54 7.09
N ALA A 9 3.44 7.20 7.10
CA ALA A 9 2.69 7.48 8.33
C ALA A 9 2.22 6.21 9.06
N ALA A 10 1.75 5.19 8.32
CA ALA A 10 1.34 3.92 8.91
C ALA A 10 2.53 3.14 9.49
N ARG A 11 3.69 3.20 8.83
CA ARG A 11 4.93 2.60 9.34
C ARG A 11 5.40 3.28 10.61
N ASP A 12 5.40 4.61 10.65
CA ASP A 12 5.78 5.38 11.83
C ASP A 12 4.85 5.06 13.01
N ALA A 13 3.55 4.96 12.75
CA ALA A 13 2.57 4.58 13.77
C ALA A 13 2.81 3.14 14.29
N ALA A 14 3.06 2.19 13.40
CA ALA A 14 3.33 0.79 13.78
C ALA A 14 4.65 0.66 14.56
N ALA A 15 5.71 1.35 14.13
CA ALA A 15 7.01 1.35 14.81
C ALA A 15 6.93 1.98 16.20
N ALA A 16 6.04 2.96 16.40
CA ALA A 16 5.77 3.57 17.69
C ALA A 16 4.68 2.84 18.51
N GLU A 17 4.23 1.67 18.06
CA GLU A 17 3.18 0.86 18.72
C GLU A 17 1.89 1.66 18.97
N HIS A 18 1.58 2.62 18.10
CA HIS A 18 0.35 3.42 18.17
C HIS A 18 -0.83 2.64 17.59
N TRP A 19 -1.28 1.63 18.35
CA TRP A 19 -2.43 0.82 17.99
C TRP A 19 -3.69 1.68 17.89
N GLY A 20 -4.38 1.58 16.74
CA GLY A 20 -5.67 2.21 16.52
C GLY A 20 -6.82 1.42 17.14
N PRO A 21 -8.01 2.03 17.31
CA PRO A 21 -9.19 1.28 17.70
C PRO A 21 -9.56 0.28 16.59
N HIS A 22 -10.18 -0.85 16.97
CA HIS A 22 -10.82 -1.72 15.99
C HIS A 22 -11.94 -0.96 15.28
N ARG A 23 -12.04 -1.15 13.97
CA ARG A 23 -13.03 -0.44 13.13
C ARG A 23 -13.79 -1.42 12.27
N THR A 24 -15.03 -1.08 11.97
CA THR A 24 -15.87 -1.82 11.04
C THR A 24 -16.36 -0.89 9.95
N LEU A 25 -16.08 -1.24 8.71
CA LEU A 25 -16.63 -0.58 7.53
C LEU A 25 -17.95 -1.27 7.18
N LEU A 26 -19.03 -0.49 7.13
CA LEU A 26 -20.35 -0.96 6.74
C LEU A 26 -20.66 -0.44 5.33
N PHE A 27 -20.87 -1.36 4.40
CA PHE A 27 -21.27 -1.03 3.04
C PHE A 27 -22.79 -1.16 2.94
N GLN A 28 -23.47 -0.18 2.34
CA GLN A 28 -24.94 -0.10 2.36
C GLN A 28 -25.63 -1.38 1.88
N ASP A 29 -25.13 -1.99 0.80
CA ASP A 29 -25.63 -3.25 0.24
C ASP A 29 -24.54 -4.35 0.24
N GLY A 30 -23.50 -4.18 1.04
CA GLY A 30 -22.30 -5.03 1.02
C GLY A 30 -22.00 -5.68 2.36
N PRO A 31 -21.02 -6.61 2.39
CA PRO A 31 -20.60 -7.24 3.63
C PRO A 31 -19.98 -6.22 4.57
N ALA A 32 -20.17 -6.37 5.88
CA ALA A 32 -19.37 -5.65 6.86
C ALA A 32 -17.91 -6.12 6.78
N MET A 33 -16.96 -5.18 6.78
CA MET A 33 -15.53 -5.45 6.79
C MET A 33 -14.94 -4.99 8.12
N ALA A 34 -14.39 -5.91 8.89
CA ALA A 34 -13.73 -5.60 10.14
C ALA A 34 -12.22 -5.40 9.93
N LEU A 35 -11.70 -4.29 10.42
CA LEU A 35 -10.26 -4.02 10.58
C LEU A 35 -9.91 -4.43 12.03
N ALA A 36 -9.81 -5.75 12.23
CA ALA A 36 -9.79 -6.37 13.55
C ALA A 36 -8.40 -6.83 14.00
N ASP A 37 -7.45 -7.02 13.10
CA ASP A 37 -6.06 -7.25 13.48
C ASP A 37 -5.38 -5.92 13.85
N ALA A 38 -4.43 -5.99 14.77
CA ALA A 38 -3.79 -4.81 15.36
C ALA A 38 -3.05 -3.97 14.30
N ASP A 39 -2.46 -4.63 13.30
CA ASP A 39 -1.79 -3.95 12.19
C ASP A 39 -2.80 -3.17 11.35
N ALA A 40 -3.88 -3.80 10.88
CA ALA A 40 -4.91 -3.12 10.10
C ALA A 40 -5.55 -1.95 10.87
N ALA A 41 -5.79 -2.10 12.18
CA ALA A 41 -6.31 -1.03 13.03
C ALA A 41 -5.34 0.15 13.17
N CYS A 42 -4.05 -0.13 13.41
CA CYS A 42 -2.99 0.87 13.45
C CYS A 42 -2.87 1.63 12.13
N TRP A 43 -2.90 0.91 11.01
CA TRP A 43 -2.74 1.48 9.67
C TRP A 43 -3.95 2.34 9.28
N ALA A 44 -5.16 1.86 9.59
CA ALA A 44 -6.37 2.63 9.37
C ALA A 44 -6.38 3.91 10.19
N GLU A 45 -5.93 3.87 11.44
CA GLU A 45 -5.82 5.04 12.32
C GLU A 45 -4.82 6.08 11.79
N ALA A 46 -3.68 5.64 11.27
CA ALA A 46 -2.72 6.54 10.62
C ALA A 46 -3.32 7.24 9.39
N VAL A 47 -4.05 6.49 8.55
CA VAL A 47 -4.73 7.06 7.38
C VAL A 47 -5.86 8.01 7.78
N ASP A 48 -6.61 7.67 8.81
CA ASP A 48 -7.72 8.50 9.32
C ASP A 48 -7.23 9.88 9.78
N ARG A 49 -6.17 9.92 10.60
CA ARG A 49 -5.56 11.17 11.02
C ARG A 49 -5.02 12.02 9.87
N MET A 50 -4.60 11.38 8.79
CA MET A 50 -4.02 12.06 7.63
C MET A 50 -5.06 12.53 6.61
N ALA A 51 -6.11 11.73 6.36
CA ALA A 51 -6.99 11.90 5.21
C ALA A 51 -8.50 11.71 5.51
N GLY A 52 -8.87 11.32 6.72
CA GLY A 52 -10.26 11.11 7.16
C GLY A 52 -10.95 9.92 6.48
N LEU A 53 -11.26 8.86 7.23
CA LEU A 53 -11.97 7.69 6.71
C LEU A 53 -13.45 7.93 6.40
N GLU A 54 -14.01 9.05 6.87
CA GLU A 54 -15.33 9.54 6.49
C GLU A 54 -15.40 10.03 5.04
N THR A 55 -14.24 10.28 4.41
CA THR A 55 -14.16 10.70 3.02
C THR A 55 -13.96 9.50 2.08
N LEU A 56 -14.56 9.53 0.90
CA LEU A 56 -14.32 8.50 -0.12
C LEU A 56 -12.84 8.40 -0.49
N SER A 57 -12.12 9.53 -0.50
CA SER A 57 -10.68 9.57 -0.76
C SER A 57 -9.87 8.88 0.33
N GLY A 58 -10.15 9.14 1.61
CA GLY A 58 -9.44 8.53 2.74
C GLY A 58 -9.75 7.06 2.87
N LEU A 59 -11.01 6.65 2.69
CA LEU A 59 -11.41 5.25 2.64
C LEU A 59 -10.71 4.50 1.50
N SER A 60 -10.73 5.07 0.30
CA SER A 60 -10.06 4.55 -0.89
C SER A 60 -8.54 4.39 -0.69
N LEU A 61 -7.92 5.36 0.00
CA LEU A 61 -6.51 5.33 0.34
C LEU A 61 -6.19 4.23 1.36
N CYS A 62 -7.01 4.09 2.41
CA CYS A 62 -6.88 3.06 3.43
C CYS A 62 -6.98 1.66 2.83
N LEU A 63 -8.01 1.40 2.00
CA LEU A 63 -8.19 0.11 1.36
C LEU A 63 -7.03 -0.26 0.44
N ARG A 64 -6.50 0.70 -0.34
CA ARG A 64 -5.31 0.48 -1.18
C ARG A 64 -4.07 0.17 -0.37
N LEU A 65 -3.89 0.85 0.76
CA LEU A 65 -2.76 0.60 1.64
C LEU A 65 -2.82 -0.81 2.23
N LEU A 66 -3.97 -1.23 2.75
CA LEU A 66 -4.17 -2.58 3.29
C LEU A 66 -4.02 -3.66 2.21
N ALA A 67 -4.56 -3.42 1.02
CA ALA A 67 -4.40 -4.32 -0.13
C ALA A 67 -2.92 -4.45 -0.55
N LEU A 68 -2.12 -3.39 -0.39
CA LEU A 68 -0.69 -3.44 -0.68
C LEU A 68 0.05 -4.31 0.35
N VAL A 69 -0.32 -4.26 1.63
CA VAL A 69 0.23 -5.16 2.66
C VAL A 69 -0.11 -6.60 2.40
N ASP A 70 -1.40 -6.89 2.12
CA ASP A 70 -1.85 -8.23 1.76
C ASP A 70 -1.05 -8.78 0.58
N LEU A 71 -0.90 -7.94 -0.47
CA LEU A 71 -0.10 -8.29 -1.63
C LEU A 71 1.33 -8.64 -1.17
N LEU A 72 2.02 -7.73 -0.46
CA LEU A 72 3.39 -7.91 0.04
C LEU A 72 3.57 -9.23 0.83
N ALA A 73 2.57 -9.61 1.63
CA ALA A 73 2.58 -10.84 2.42
C ALA A 73 2.43 -12.11 1.56
N ARG A 74 1.62 -12.09 0.50
CA ARG A 74 1.27 -13.29 -0.27
C ARG A 74 2.08 -13.51 -1.55
N ALA A 75 2.50 -12.44 -2.24
CA ALA A 75 3.07 -12.54 -3.57
C ALA A 75 4.62 -12.64 -3.52
N ARG A 76 5.12 -13.88 -3.58
CA ARG A 76 6.55 -14.20 -3.47
C ARG A 76 7.43 -13.53 -4.53
N TRP A 77 6.88 -13.16 -5.68
CA TRP A 77 7.63 -12.52 -6.77
C TRP A 77 8.02 -11.07 -6.51
N MET A 78 7.48 -10.43 -5.46
CA MET A 78 7.89 -9.08 -5.07
C MET A 78 9.23 -9.03 -4.36
N ARG A 79 9.88 -10.17 -4.10
CA ARG A 79 11.25 -10.20 -3.60
C ARG A 79 12.15 -9.42 -4.58
N GLY A 80 12.72 -8.32 -4.10
CA GLY A 80 13.51 -7.38 -4.91
C GLY A 80 12.80 -6.08 -5.32
N LEU A 81 11.49 -5.94 -5.03
CA LEU A 81 10.73 -4.69 -5.18
C LEU A 81 10.54 -3.92 -3.87
N TYR A 82 11.06 -4.49 -2.79
CA TYR A 82 11.19 -3.83 -1.50
C TYR A 82 12.54 -4.22 -0.90
N ALA A 83 13.15 -3.28 -0.20
CA ALA A 83 14.32 -3.51 0.63
C ALA A 83 13.87 -3.63 2.09
N ILE A 84 14.49 -4.54 2.83
CA ILE A 84 14.35 -4.60 4.29
C ILE A 84 15.65 -4.04 4.86
N SER A 85 15.58 -2.91 5.56
CA SER A 85 16.68 -2.29 6.30
C SER A 85 16.39 -2.30 7.81
N ALA A 86 17.31 -1.77 8.61
CA ALA A 86 17.11 -1.63 10.07
C ALA A 86 15.99 -0.63 10.42
N GLU A 87 15.74 0.31 9.52
CA GLU A 87 14.65 1.30 9.53
C GLU A 87 13.35 0.70 8.97
N GLY A 88 13.43 -0.53 8.44
CA GLY A 88 12.37 -1.42 8.05
C GLY A 88 12.16 -1.52 6.52
N ILE A 89 10.91 -1.61 6.05
CA ILE A 89 10.61 -1.92 4.65
C ILE A 89 10.53 -0.65 3.80
N GLU A 90 11.45 -0.52 2.86
CA GLU A 90 11.44 0.51 1.83
C GLU A 90 10.83 -0.06 0.55
N LEU A 91 9.77 0.57 0.02
CA LEU A 91 9.08 0.12 -1.19
C LEU A 91 9.60 0.84 -2.42
N HIS A 92 9.74 0.11 -3.53
CA HIS A 92 10.11 0.73 -4.79
C HIS A 92 9.04 1.76 -5.25
N PRO A 93 9.41 2.98 -5.69
CA PRO A 93 8.43 4.02 -6.04
C PRO A 93 7.43 3.62 -7.15
N ALA A 94 7.86 2.75 -8.07
CA ALA A 94 6.97 2.20 -9.10
C ALA A 94 5.85 1.31 -8.53
N LEU A 95 6.08 0.64 -7.39
CA LEU A 95 5.08 -0.14 -6.67
C LEU A 95 4.02 0.77 -6.05
N LEU A 96 4.45 1.83 -5.36
CA LEU A 96 3.54 2.81 -4.79
C LEU A 96 2.71 3.52 -5.88
N THR A 97 3.35 3.84 -7.01
CA THR A 97 2.65 4.42 -8.17
C THR A 97 1.65 3.44 -8.78
N ALA A 98 1.95 2.14 -8.80
CA ALA A 98 1.04 1.11 -9.29
C ALA A 98 -0.16 0.91 -8.37
N ALA A 99 0.08 0.73 -7.08
CA ALA A 99 -0.99 0.58 -6.10
C ALA A 99 -1.90 1.82 -6.01
N ALA A 100 -1.38 3.02 -6.30
CA ALA A 100 -2.18 4.23 -6.36
C ALA A 100 -3.18 4.26 -7.54
N THR A 101 -2.87 3.59 -8.66
CA THR A 101 -3.68 3.66 -9.89
C THR A 101 -4.53 2.42 -10.13
N GLU A 102 -4.08 1.25 -9.66
CA GLU A 102 -4.79 0.00 -9.89
C GLU A 102 -6.12 -0.07 -9.11
N GLY A 103 -7.07 -0.79 -9.70
CA GLY A 103 -8.33 -1.12 -9.07
C GLY A 103 -8.17 -2.27 -8.07
N LEU A 104 -9.02 -2.27 -7.04
CA LEU A 104 -9.17 -3.41 -6.14
C LEU A 104 -10.29 -4.33 -6.67
N ASP A 105 -10.14 -5.64 -6.44
CA ASP A 105 -11.21 -6.61 -6.69
C ASP A 105 -12.36 -6.45 -5.68
N ALA A 106 -13.44 -7.21 -5.87
CA ALA A 106 -14.61 -7.17 -4.97
C ALA A 106 -14.30 -7.61 -3.52
N ALA A 107 -13.14 -8.24 -3.30
CA ALA A 107 -12.66 -8.61 -1.98
C ALA A 107 -11.64 -7.61 -1.42
N GLY A 108 -11.42 -6.46 -2.08
CA GLY A 108 -10.50 -5.43 -1.64
C GLY A 108 -9.02 -5.75 -1.88
N ARG A 109 -8.69 -6.64 -2.81
CA ARG A 109 -7.30 -7.04 -3.11
C ARG A 109 -6.85 -6.55 -4.48
N PHE A 110 -5.55 -6.33 -4.64
CA PHE A 110 -4.96 -6.16 -5.98
C PHE A 110 -4.92 -7.49 -6.74
N ASP A 111 -5.23 -7.47 -8.05
CA ASP A 111 -4.95 -8.61 -8.92
C ASP A 111 -3.43 -8.80 -9.04
N GLU A 112 -2.94 -9.93 -8.56
CA GLU A 112 -1.52 -10.24 -8.56
C GLU A 112 -0.92 -10.31 -9.96
N THR A 113 -1.66 -10.90 -10.92
CA THR A 113 -1.15 -11.11 -12.27
C THR A 113 -1.11 -9.79 -13.04
N GLY A 114 -2.18 -8.99 -12.93
CA GLY A 114 -2.25 -7.62 -13.44
C GLY A 114 -1.13 -6.75 -12.87
N MET A 115 -0.98 -6.75 -11.54
CA MET A 115 0.06 -5.97 -10.85
C MET A 115 1.48 -6.36 -11.30
N LYS A 116 1.77 -7.66 -11.38
CA LYS A 116 3.07 -8.15 -11.85
C LYS A 116 3.39 -7.66 -13.26
N ARG A 117 2.44 -7.80 -14.19
CA ARG A 117 2.60 -7.35 -15.58
C ARG A 117 2.83 -5.85 -15.67
N LEU A 118 2.04 -5.05 -14.93
CA LEU A 118 2.18 -3.60 -14.88
C LEU A 118 3.57 -3.18 -14.38
N LEU A 119 4.05 -3.78 -13.30
CA LEU A 119 5.36 -3.48 -12.73
C LEU A 119 6.50 -3.91 -13.64
N SER A 120 6.40 -5.09 -14.27
CA SER A 120 7.38 -5.51 -15.28
C SER A 120 7.50 -4.51 -16.42
N HIS A 121 6.39 -3.96 -16.93
CA HIS A 121 6.42 -2.93 -17.97
C HIS A 121 7.02 -1.61 -17.49
N ARG A 122 6.70 -1.16 -16.27
CA ARG A 122 7.21 0.12 -15.74
C ARG A 122 8.70 0.06 -15.38
N ILE A 123 9.15 -1.04 -14.80
CA ILE A 123 10.56 -1.24 -14.44
C ILE A 123 11.39 -1.45 -15.70
N ALA A 124 10.91 -2.26 -16.66
CA ALA A 124 11.59 -2.41 -17.96
C ALA A 124 11.59 -1.11 -18.78
N GLY A 125 10.57 -0.26 -18.60
CA GLY A 125 10.44 1.04 -19.25
C GLY A 125 11.19 2.18 -18.56
N THR A 126 11.79 1.96 -17.39
CA THR A 126 12.71 2.92 -16.76
C THR A 126 14.08 2.68 -17.39
N PRO A 127 14.56 3.53 -18.31
CA PRO A 127 15.91 3.36 -18.81
C PRO A 127 16.83 3.52 -17.59
N ALA A 128 17.63 2.50 -17.31
CA ALA A 128 18.79 2.67 -16.45
C ALA A 128 19.52 3.92 -16.95
N ASP A 129 19.69 4.89 -16.05
CA ASP A 129 20.43 6.12 -16.29
C ASP A 129 21.73 5.79 -17.02
N ARG A 130 21.71 6.02 -18.34
CA ARG A 130 22.86 5.88 -19.22
C ARG A 130 23.65 7.17 -19.06
N GLY A 131 24.31 7.26 -17.92
CA GLY A 131 25.20 8.35 -17.53
C GLY A 131 26.63 7.86 -17.30
N ASP A 132 27.13 6.93 -18.12
CA ASP A 132 28.57 6.79 -18.30
C ASP A 132 28.95 7.05 -19.77
N LYS A 133 29.91 7.98 -19.88
CA LYS A 133 30.80 8.33 -21.00
C LYS A 133 30.33 9.32 -22.06
N ALA A 134 30.90 10.52 -21.98
CA ALA A 134 31.70 11.07 -23.08
C ALA A 134 32.66 12.16 -22.58
N GLY A 135 33.96 12.02 -22.90
CA GLY A 135 34.95 13.11 -22.89
C GLY A 135 36.16 12.89 -22.01
#